data_AF-A0AAV5FWD3-F1
#
_entry.id   AF-A0AAV5FWD3-F1
#
_cell.length_a   1.000
_cell.length_b   1.000
_cell.length_c   1.000
_cell.angle_alpha   90.00
_cell.angle_beta   90.00
_cell.angle_gamma   90.00
#
_symmetry.space_group_name_H-M   'P 1'
#
loop_
_entity.id
_entity.type
_entity.pdbx_description
1 polymer ?
#
loop_
_entity_poly.entity_id
_entity_poly.type
_entity_poly.pdbx_seq_one_letter_code
_entity_poly.pdbx_strand_id
1 'polypeptide(L)'
;MVIRSVGGDSYEMANYLTVYLDPAIRIWLTSLPEESITSWGDLNRKLIESFQATYNRPGNHFDLTRIKQKTEEPLRDYIKRFCAKKTEIPNVPD
;
A
#
# COMPACT_ATOMS: atom_id res chain seq x y z
N MET A 1 20.39 -8.46 34.48
CA MET A 1 21.72 -8.81 33.89
C MET A 1 21.47 -9.65 32.65
N VAL A 2 22.26 -9.42 31.58
CA VAL A 2 22.38 -10.19 30.31
C VAL A 2 21.43 -9.75 29.14
N ILE A 3 21.74 -8.66 28.41
CA ILE A 3 22.38 -8.41 27.07
C ILE A 3 21.49 -8.46 25.79
N ARG A 4 21.40 -7.27 25.16
CA ARG A 4 21.40 -6.88 23.72
C ARG A 4 20.70 -7.74 22.64
N SER A 5 19.85 -7.04 21.86
CA SER A 5 19.76 -7.08 20.39
C SER A 5 19.19 -5.72 19.92
N VAL A 6 19.99 -4.77 19.41
CA VAL A 6 20.19 -4.46 17.97
C VAL A 6 18.87 -4.32 17.20
N GLY A 7 18.42 -3.08 16.98
CA GLY A 7 17.29 -2.71 16.11
C GLY A 7 16.15 -2.08 16.91
N GLY A 8 15.76 -0.85 16.56
CA GLY A 8 14.76 -0.03 17.28
C GLY A 8 13.51 -0.80 17.68
N ASP A 9 13.02 -0.50 18.87
CA ASP A 9 11.97 -1.24 19.54
C ASP A 9 10.70 -1.32 18.68
N SER A 10 10.01 -2.46 18.71
CA SER A 10 8.79 -2.68 17.91
C SER A 10 7.72 -1.63 18.25
N TYR A 11 7.73 -1.16 19.50
CA TYR A 11 6.87 -0.10 19.99
C TYR A 11 7.27 1.29 19.47
N GLU A 12 8.57 1.60 19.39
CA GLU A 12 9.08 2.86 18.83
C GLU A 12 8.74 2.98 17.34
N MET A 13 8.90 1.90 16.57
CA MET A 13 8.53 1.84 15.16
C MET A 13 7.02 1.91 14.94
N ALA A 14 6.21 1.30 15.81
CA ALA A 14 4.75 1.42 15.78
C ALA A 14 4.28 2.86 16.10
N ASN A 15 4.95 3.55 17.03
CA ASN A 15 4.69 4.95 17.33
C ASN A 15 5.09 5.87 16.16
N TYR A 16 6.20 5.60 15.48
CA TYR A 16 6.55 6.32 14.25
C TYR A 16 5.54 6.09 13.13
N LEU A 17 5.11 4.84 12.93
CA LEU A 17 4.06 4.49 11.97
C LEU A 17 2.78 5.27 12.25
N THR A 18 2.32 5.30 13.50
CA THR A 18 1.08 6.02 13.82
C THR A 18 1.14 7.49 13.47
N VAL A 19 2.30 8.16 13.48
CA VAL A 19 2.43 9.57 13.04
C VAL A 19 2.27 9.76 11.53
N TYR A 20 2.71 8.79 10.71
CA TYR A 20 2.73 8.91 9.24
C TYR A 20 1.59 8.16 8.53
N LEU A 21 0.81 7.36 9.25
CA LEU A 21 -0.28 6.57 8.68
C LEU A 21 -1.60 7.34 8.57
N ASP A 22 -2.37 6.95 7.56
CA ASP A 22 -3.75 7.37 7.31
C ASP A 22 -4.62 7.21 8.58
N PRO A 23 -5.54 8.16 8.87
CA PRO A 23 -6.45 8.07 10.02
C PRO A 23 -7.18 6.72 10.15
N ALA A 24 -7.51 6.06 9.03
CA ALA A 24 -8.16 4.75 9.04
C ALA A 24 -7.28 3.66 9.67
N ILE A 25 -5.96 3.72 9.44
CA ILE A 25 -5.02 2.74 9.97
C ILE A 25 -4.78 2.99 11.46
N ARG A 26 -4.80 4.25 11.91
CA ARG A 26 -4.73 4.60 13.34
C ARG A 26 -5.94 4.04 14.11
N ILE A 27 -7.14 4.25 13.60
CA ILE A 27 -8.38 3.74 14.21
C ILE A 27 -8.35 2.22 14.29
N TRP A 28 -7.96 1.55 13.20
CA TRP A 28 -7.79 0.11 13.18
C TRP A 28 -6.79 -0.37 14.23
N LEU A 29 -5.62 0.26 14.32
CA LEU A 29 -4.59 -0.12 15.27
C LEU A 29 -5.08 -0.01 16.73
N THR A 30 -5.83 1.04 17.06
CA THR A 30 -6.44 1.21 18.38
C THR A 30 -7.61 0.28 18.67
N SER A 31 -8.19 -0.36 17.65
CA SER A 31 -9.29 -1.32 17.79
C SER A 31 -8.82 -2.75 18.07
N LEU A 32 -7.52 -3.01 17.97
CA LEU A 32 -6.94 -4.33 18.19
C LEU A 32 -6.89 -4.67 19.69
N PRO A 33 -7.09 -5.94 20.07
CA PRO A 33 -6.90 -6.39 21.45
C PRO A 33 -5.47 -6.16 21.94
N GLU A 34 -5.31 -5.92 23.25
CA GLU A 34 -4.00 -5.88 23.90
C GLU A 34 -3.23 -7.20 23.66
N GLU A 35 -1.91 -7.11 23.54
CA GLU A 35 -0.99 -8.22 23.19
C GLU A 35 -1.21 -8.88 21.82
N SER A 36 -2.10 -8.35 20.98
CA SER A 36 -2.35 -8.95 19.66
C SER A 36 -1.24 -8.71 18.63
N ILE A 37 -0.27 -7.83 18.94
CA ILE A 37 0.94 -7.55 18.18
C ILE A 37 2.12 -7.69 19.15
N THR A 38 2.87 -8.78 19.01
CA THR A 38 4.05 -9.07 19.86
C THR A 38 5.37 -8.85 19.13
N SER A 39 5.31 -8.59 17.82
CA SER A 39 6.48 -8.34 16.98
C SER A 39 6.14 -7.42 15.79
N TRP A 40 7.16 -6.77 15.22
CA TRP A 40 7.01 -6.04 13.95
C TRP A 40 6.45 -6.92 12.82
N GLY A 41 6.83 -8.21 12.80
CA GLY A 41 6.33 -9.17 11.83
C GLY A 41 4.82 -9.38 11.94
N ASP A 42 4.29 -9.45 13.16
CA ASP A 42 2.85 -9.60 13.40
C ASP A 42 2.06 -8.33 13.03
N LEU A 43 2.62 -7.15 13.32
CA LEU A 43 2.04 -5.88 12.89
C LEU A 43 1.92 -5.84 11.35
N ASN A 44 3.02 -6.14 10.66
CA ASN A 44 3.07 -6.05 9.20
C ASN A 44 2.13 -7.06 8.54
N ARG A 45 2.05 -8.28 9.07
CA ARG A 45 1.12 -9.32 8.61
C ARG A 45 -0.34 -8.89 8.79
N LYS A 46 -0.72 -8.41 9.99
CA LYS A 46 -2.09 -7.97 10.28
C LYS A 46 -2.50 -6.75 9.48
N LEU A 47 -1.57 -5.83 9.26
CA LEU A 47 -1.78 -4.66 8.42
C LEU A 47 -2.09 -5.09 6.98
N ILE A 48 -1.30 -6.01 6.42
CA ILE A 48 -1.56 -6.59 5.10
C ILE A 48 -2.91 -7.31 5.12
N GLU A 49 -3.18 -8.23 6.05
CA GLU A 49 -4.46 -8.96 6.11
C GLU A 49 -5.68 -8.03 6.18
N SER A 50 -5.60 -6.94 6.95
CA SER A 50 -6.72 -6.02 7.18
C SER A 50 -6.96 -5.05 6.02
N PHE A 51 -5.90 -4.65 5.32
CA PHE A 51 -5.97 -3.64 4.26
C PHE A 51 -5.67 -4.18 2.86
N GLN A 52 -5.31 -5.44 2.69
CA GLN A 52 -5.03 -6.03 1.37
C GLN A 52 -6.28 -6.10 0.49
N ALA A 53 -7.45 -6.35 1.08
CA ALA A 53 -8.71 -6.36 0.34
C ALA A 53 -9.15 -4.94 -0.09
N THR A 54 -8.74 -3.91 0.65
CA THR A 54 -9.01 -2.50 0.33
C THR A 54 -7.89 -1.86 -0.48
N TYR A 55 -6.73 -2.53 -0.60
CA TYR A 55 -5.59 -2.07 -1.36
C TYR A 55 -5.85 -2.20 -2.86
N ASN A 56 -6.46 -1.16 -3.43
CA ASN A 56 -6.43 -0.97 -4.87
C ASN A 56 -5.05 -0.40 -5.23
N ARG A 57 -4.10 -1.28 -5.58
CA ARG A 57 -2.76 -0.89 -6.01
C ARG A 57 -2.89 0.21 -7.08
N PRO A 58 -2.39 1.44 -6.84
CA PRO A 58 -2.39 2.45 -7.88
C PRO A 58 -1.64 1.89 -9.08
N GLY A 59 -2.23 2.06 -10.27
CA GLY A 59 -1.57 1.65 -11.51
C GLY A 59 -0.19 2.29 -11.58
N ASN A 60 0.80 1.61 -12.15
CA ASN A 60 2.13 2.17 -12.35
C ASN A 60 2.49 2.19 -13.85
N HIS A 61 3.65 2.77 -14.19
CA HIS A 61 4.07 2.90 -15.60
C HIS A 61 4.12 1.54 -16.34
N PHE A 62 4.43 0.44 -15.63
CA PHE A 62 4.47 -0.89 -16.22
C PHE A 62 3.08 -1.35 -16.65
N ASP A 63 2.00 -0.90 -15.99
CA ASP A 63 0.63 -1.21 -16.38
C ASP A 63 0.25 -0.56 -17.72
N LEU A 64 0.86 0.57 -18.11
CA LEU A 64 0.68 1.17 -19.44
C LEU A 64 1.30 0.33 -20.54
N THR A 65 2.45 -0.31 -20.27
CA THR A 65 3.15 -1.13 -21.27
C THR A 65 2.33 -2.34 -21.72
N ARG A 66 1.40 -2.78 -20.86
CA ARG A 66 0.48 -3.91 -21.07
C ARG A 66 -0.74 -3.51 -21.90
N ILE A 67 -0.99 -2.21 -22.09
CA ILE A 67 -2.07 -1.73 -22.96
C ILE A 67 -1.56 -1.73 -24.40
N LYS A 68 -1.98 -2.75 -25.17
CA LYS A 68 -1.76 -2.85 -26.62
C LYS A 68 -3.08 -2.65 -27.37
N GLN A 69 -2.99 -2.14 -28.59
CA GLN A 69 -4.13 -2.08 -29.50
C GLN A 69 -4.57 -3.51 -29.83
N LYS A 70 -5.87 -3.79 -29.71
CA LYS A 70 -6.44 -5.08 -30.08
C LYS A 70 -6.65 -5.16 -31.61
N THR A 71 -6.66 -6.37 -32.16
CA THR A 71 -6.74 -6.62 -33.63
C THR A 71 -7.94 -5.97 -34.31
N GLU A 72 -9.07 -5.81 -33.60
CA GLU A 72 -10.30 -5.19 -34.11
C GLU A 72 -10.64 -3.85 -33.41
N GLU A 73 -9.71 -3.28 -32.66
CA GLU A 73 -9.92 -2.02 -31.96
C GLU A 73 -9.54 -0.83 -32.85
N PRO A 74 -10.50 0.08 -33.15
CA PRO A 74 -10.18 1.32 -33.84
C PRO A 74 -9.13 2.11 -33.06
N LEU A 75 -8.19 2.73 -33.79
CA LEU A 75 -7.08 3.47 -33.18
C LEU A 75 -7.57 4.53 -32.18
N ARG A 76 -8.69 5.19 -32.48
CA ARG A 76 -9.30 6.19 -31.60
C ARG A 76 -9.72 5.62 -30.24
N ASP A 77 -10.25 4.40 -30.22
CA ASP A 77 -10.71 3.77 -29.00
C ASP A 77 -9.53 3.23 -28.18
N TYR A 78 -8.48 2.75 -28.85
CA TYR A 78 -7.20 2.45 -28.21
C TYR A 78 -6.61 3.69 -27.51
N ILE A 79 -6.52 4.83 -28.21
CA ILE A 79 -5.98 6.08 -27.65
C ILE A 79 -6.80 6.51 -26.43
N LYS A 80 -8.13 6.46 -26.50
CA LYS A 80 -9.00 6.78 -25.36
C LYS A 80 -8.72 5.89 -24.15
N ARG A 81 -8.62 4.56 -24.34
CA ARG A 81 -8.31 3.61 -23.26
C ARG A 81 -6.93 3.87 -22.64
N PHE A 82 -5.93 4.11 -23.50
CA PHE A 82 -4.58 4.39 -23.05
C PHE A 82 -4.53 5.68 -22.21
N CYS A 83 -5.16 6.76 -22.69
CA CYS A 83 -5.23 8.03 -21.96
C CYS A 83 -6.01 7.89 -20.65
N ALA A 84 -7.14 7.17 -20.64
CA ALA A 84 -7.90 6.92 -19.41
C ALA A 84 -7.06 6.18 -18.36
N LYS A 85 -6.33 5.14 -18.74
CA LYS A 85 -5.44 4.41 -17.81
C LYS A 85 -4.29 5.28 -17.31
N LYS A 86 -3.75 6.16 -18.16
CA LYS A 86 -2.71 7.11 -17.76
C LYS A 86 -3.20 8.06 -16.66
N THR A 87 -4.46 8.49 -16.70
CA THR A 87 -5.05 9.36 -15.66
C THR A 87 -5.26 8.66 -14.32
N GLU A 88 -5.39 7.32 -14.31
CA GLU A 88 -5.51 6.51 -13.08
C GLU A 88 -4.16 6.27 -12.37
N ILE A 89 -3.04 6.55 -13.04
CA ILE A 89 -1.71 6.42 -12.45
C ILE A 89 -1.43 7.72 -11.70
N PRO A 90 -1.34 7.71 -10.36
CA PRO A 90 -1.03 8.91 -9.61
C PRO A 90 0.34 9.43 -10.06
N ASN A 91 0.34 10.59 -10.69
CA ASN A 91 1.57 11.34 -10.96
C ASN A 91 2.13 11.81 -9.62
N VAL A 92 3.32 11.30 -9.27
CA VAL A 92 4.24 11.99 -8.37
C VAL A 92 4.59 13.33 -9.04
N PRO A 93 4.57 14.47 -8.32
CA PRO A 93 4.66 15.80 -8.93
C PRO A 93 5.96 16.02 -9.71
N ASP A 94 5.90 16.91 -10.72
CA ASP A 94 7.04 17.40 -11.53
C ASP A 94 8.19 17.97 -10.67
#